data_AF-A0A7J6SG53-F1
#
_entry.id   AF-A0A7J6SG53-F1
#
_cell.length_a   1.000
_cell.length_b   1.000
_cell.length_c   1.000
_cell.angle_alpha   90.00
_cell.angle_beta   90.00
_cell.angle_gamma   90.00
#
_symmetry.space_group_name_H-M   'P 1'
#
loop_
_entity.id
_entity.type
_entity.pdbx_description
1 polymer ?
#
loop_
_entity_poly.entity_id
_entity_poly.type
_entity_poly.pdbx_seq_one_letter_code
_entity_poly.pdbx_strand_id
1 'polypeptide(L)'
;MITFNLPVHKLTSFLRLFYCLGIFFTYPIMMFPVFQLIEHKWQRFFAAQEEGGRRHQMVFRACLVVVTGLIALMGMNVPNFGLYLSLIGSVCCTLLAFILPALFHLNRPGKRMEDDKKRIRADRLDKIIIAFGVVAGLVSFSFTLKGFFTEEQEATAKAAA
;
A
#
# COMPACT_ATOMS: atom_id res chain seq x y z
N MET A 1 6.48 15.41 10.79
CA MET A 1 7.83 14.79 10.89
C MET A 1 8.63 15.59 11.91
N ILE A 2 8.77 15.08 13.14
CA ILE A 2 9.25 15.83 14.31
C ILE A 2 10.69 16.36 14.18
N THR A 3 11.47 15.82 13.24
CA THR A 3 12.86 16.23 12.94
C THR A 3 12.96 17.57 12.20
N PHE A 4 11.86 18.13 11.68
CA PHE A 4 11.88 19.42 10.98
C PHE A 4 11.75 20.62 11.93
N ASN A 5 11.28 20.39 13.17
CA ASN A 5 11.06 21.45 14.17
C ASN A 5 12.17 21.53 15.23
N LEU A 6 13.29 20.80 15.06
CA LEU A 6 14.41 20.81 16.00
C LEU A 6 15.47 21.84 15.57
N PRO A 7 16.05 22.62 16.51
CA PRO A 7 17.14 23.53 16.23
C PRO A 7 18.32 22.78 15.59
N VAL A 8 18.90 23.39 14.56
CA VAL A 8 20.01 22.84 13.76
C VAL A 8 21.26 22.68 14.62
N HIS A 9 21.42 21.47 15.17
CA HIS A 9 22.62 21.03 15.86
C HIS A 9 23.19 19.78 15.17
N LYS A 10 24.46 19.45 15.46
CA LYS A 10 25.19 18.37 14.77
C LYS A 10 24.48 17.00 14.83
N LEU A 11 23.75 16.69 15.91
CA LEU A 11 23.04 15.41 16.01
C LEU A 11 21.78 15.37 15.13
N THR A 12 21.04 16.47 14.93
CA THR A 12 19.90 16.48 14.00
C THR A 12 20.35 16.15 12.58
N SER A 13 21.48 16.69 12.12
CA SER A 13 22.04 16.34 10.81
C SER A 13 22.45 14.87 10.73
N PHE A 14 23.05 14.32 11.79
CA PHE A 14 23.41 12.90 11.87
C PHE A 14 22.17 11.99 11.84
N LEU A 15 21.12 12.33 12.57
CA LEU A 15 19.84 11.60 12.58
C LEU A 15 19.14 11.64 11.22
N ARG A 16 19.16 12.79 10.53
CA ARG A 16 18.62 12.90 9.17
C ARG A 16 19.40 12.00 8.20
N LEU A 17 20.73 11.98 8.28
CA LEU A 17 21.56 11.10 7.46
C LEU A 17 21.24 9.63 7.72
N PHE A 18 21.18 9.23 9.00
CA PHE A 18 20.86 7.85 9.39
C PHE A 18 19.45 7.43 8.96
N TYR A 19 18.47 8.34 9.05
CA TYR A 19 17.12 8.10 8.56
C TYR A 19 17.09 7.85 7.04
N CYS A 20 17.78 8.69 6.26
CA CYS A 20 17.91 8.49 4.81
C CYS A 20 18.58 7.15 4.47
N LEU A 21 19.68 6.81 5.16
CA LEU A 21 20.36 5.51 5.00
C LEU A 21 19.44 4.33 5.35
N GLY A 22 18.67 4.46 6.43
CA GLY A 22 17.70 3.45 6.86
C GLY A 22 16.61 3.22 5.83
N ILE A 23 16.04 4.28 5.25
CA ILE A 23 15.05 4.14 4.16
C ILE A 23 15.69 3.51 2.93
N PHE A 24 16.88 3.95 2.55
CA PHE A 24 17.59 3.43 1.38
C PHE A 24 17.82 1.92 1.48
N PHE A 25 18.15 1.41 2.67
CA PHE A 25 18.32 -0.01 2.90
C PHE A 25 16.99 -0.77 3.06
N THR A 26 15.96 -0.12 3.61
CA THR A 26 14.64 -0.73 3.79
C THR A 26 13.92 -0.98 2.47
N TYR A 27 14.07 -0.07 1.49
CA TYR A 27 13.42 -0.16 0.19
C TYR A 27 13.72 -1.46 -0.59
N PRO A 28 14.99 -1.88 -0.81
CA PRO A 28 15.29 -3.13 -1.50
C PRO A 28 14.82 -4.36 -0.72
N ILE A 29 14.89 -4.32 0.62
CA ILE A 29 14.43 -5.43 1.48
C ILE A 29 12.93 -5.65 1.31
N MET A 30 12.12 -4.57 1.33
CA MET A 30 10.68 -4.67 1.13
C MET A 30 10.29 -5.00 -0.31
N MET A 31 11.09 -4.59 -1.31
CA MET A 31 10.83 -4.89 -2.71
C MET A 31 11.06 -6.36 -3.07
N PHE A 32 11.95 -7.08 -2.38
CA PHE A 32 12.23 -8.48 -2.64
C PHE A 32 10.99 -9.41 -2.59
N PRO A 33 10.16 -9.40 -1.52
CA PRO A 33 8.93 -10.21 -1.50
C PRO A 33 7.89 -9.74 -2.53
N VAL A 34 7.83 -8.45 -2.83
CA VAL A 34 6.93 -7.90 -3.86
C VAL A 34 7.28 -8.47 -5.24
N PHE A 35 8.57 -8.47 -5.59
CA PHE A 35 9.03 -9.06 -6.85
C PHE A 35 8.73 -10.55 -6.94
N GLN A 36 9.00 -11.32 -5.88
CA GLN A 36 8.69 -12.76 -5.86
C GLN A 36 7.20 -13.03 -6.01
N LEU A 37 6.35 -12.27 -5.32
CA LEU A 37 4.89 -12.45 -5.40
C LEU A 37 4.37 -12.18 -6.80
N ILE A 38 4.87 -11.13 -7.44
CA ILE A 38 4.45 -10.74 -8.79
C ILE A 38 4.97 -11.75 -9.79
N GLU A 39 6.24 -12.13 -9.71
CA GLU A 39 6.82 -13.15 -10.59
C GLU A 39 6.05 -14.47 -10.48
N HIS A 40 5.75 -14.95 -9.27
CA HIS A 40 5.02 -16.19 -9.07
C HIS A 40 3.59 -16.13 -9.63
N LYS A 41 2.86 -15.02 -9.40
CA LYS A 41 1.53 -14.82 -10.00
C LYS A 41 1.61 -14.75 -11.51
N TRP A 42 2.59 -14.02 -12.03
CA TRP A 42 2.70 -13.73 -13.45
C TRP A 42 3.18 -14.95 -14.23
N GLN A 43 4.12 -15.73 -13.69
CA GLN A 43 4.49 -17.05 -14.20
C GLN A 43 3.27 -17.97 -14.25
N ARG A 44 2.41 -17.99 -13.23
CA ARG A 44 1.19 -18.81 -13.27
C ARG A 44 0.19 -18.36 -14.35
N PHE A 45 0.14 -17.07 -14.66
CA PHE A 45 -0.71 -16.51 -15.73
C PHE A 45 -0.11 -16.69 -17.13
N PHE A 46 1.21 -16.55 -17.28
CA PHE A 46 1.92 -16.58 -18.58
C PHE A 46 2.62 -17.91 -18.88
N ALA A 47 2.61 -18.90 -17.98
CA ALA A 47 3.07 -20.26 -18.28
C ALA A 47 2.28 -20.93 -19.42
N ALA A 48 1.15 -20.36 -19.85
CA ALA A 48 0.43 -20.77 -21.05
C ALA A 48 1.01 -20.22 -22.36
N GLN A 49 1.97 -19.29 -22.31
CA GLN A 49 2.53 -18.60 -23.48
C GLN A 49 4.05 -18.60 -23.38
N GLU A 50 4.64 -19.72 -23.79
CA GLU A 50 6.09 -19.96 -23.76
C GLU A 50 6.88 -18.94 -24.62
N GLU A 51 8.14 -18.75 -24.21
CA GLU A 51 9.27 -18.07 -24.89
C GLU A 51 9.62 -16.61 -24.54
N GLY A 52 8.77 -15.83 -23.85
CA GLY A 52 9.04 -14.40 -23.56
C GLY A 52 9.67 -14.04 -22.19
N GLY A 53 9.80 -15.00 -21.27
CA GLY A 53 9.88 -14.74 -19.81
C GLY A 53 10.94 -13.75 -19.31
N ARG A 54 12.12 -13.69 -19.97
CA ARG A 54 13.24 -12.85 -19.52
C ARG A 54 13.06 -11.36 -19.79
N ARG A 55 12.35 -11.01 -20.87
CA ARG A 55 12.11 -9.60 -21.26
C ARG A 55 11.01 -8.98 -20.40
N HIS A 56 10.00 -9.78 -20.02
CA HIS A 56 8.90 -9.32 -19.18
C HIS A 56 9.33 -8.96 -17.75
N GLN A 57 10.28 -9.69 -17.16
CA GLN A 57 10.85 -9.34 -15.84
C GLN A 57 11.52 -7.95 -15.84
N MET A 58 12.27 -7.62 -16.89
CA MET A 58 12.92 -6.31 -17.02
C MET A 58 11.90 -5.18 -17.23
N VAL A 59 10.88 -5.41 -18.05
CA VAL A 59 9.79 -4.44 -18.27
C VAL A 59 9.03 -4.16 -16.98
N PHE A 60 8.83 -5.16 -16.13
CA PHE A 60 8.13 -4.97 -14.86
C PHE A 60 8.95 -4.21 -13.82
N ARG A 61 10.26 -4.50 -13.74
CA ARG A 61 11.18 -3.70 -12.93
C ARG A 61 11.21 -2.25 -13.40
N ALA A 62 11.28 -2.01 -14.71
CA ALA A 62 11.23 -0.68 -15.29
C ALA A 62 9.90 0.02 -14.98
N CYS A 63 8.77 -0.68 -15.12
CA CYS A 63 7.44 -0.16 -14.79
C CYS A 63 7.33 0.24 -13.31
N LEU A 64 7.80 -0.60 -12.40
CA LEU A 64 7.82 -0.29 -10.96
C LEU A 64 8.62 1.00 -10.70
N VAL A 65 9.84 1.11 -11.22
CA VAL A 65 10.68 2.29 -11.03
C VAL A 65 10.04 3.54 -11.63
N VAL A 66 9.42 3.43 -12.81
CA VAL A 66 8.68 4.54 -13.44
C VAL A 66 7.51 4.97 -12.58
N VAL A 67 6.71 4.03 -12.05
CA VAL A 67 5.59 4.33 -11.15
C VAL A 67 6.08 5.00 -9.87
N THR A 68 7.16 4.52 -9.25
CA THR A 68 7.74 5.18 -8.06
C THR A 68 8.22 6.58 -8.38
N GLY A 69 8.81 6.80 -9.57
CA GLY A 69 9.21 8.12 -10.06
C GLY A 69 8.02 9.06 -10.28
N LEU A 70 6.94 8.57 -10.88
CA LEU A 70 5.70 9.33 -11.07
C LEU A 70 5.05 9.72 -9.74
N ILE A 71 5.05 8.80 -8.77
CA ILE A 71 4.57 9.07 -7.41
C ILE A 71 5.43 10.13 -6.73
N ALA A 72 6.76 10.07 -6.88
CA ALA A 72 7.66 11.07 -6.32
C ALA A 72 7.44 12.46 -6.95
N LEU A 73 7.20 12.53 -8.27
CA LEU A 73 6.86 13.77 -8.96
C LEU A 73 5.50 14.33 -8.49
N MET A 74 4.48 13.49 -8.37
CA MET A 74 3.19 13.88 -7.81
C MET A 74 3.31 14.38 -6.35
N GLY A 75 4.19 13.75 -5.56
CA GLY A 75 4.45 14.13 -4.17
C GLY A 75 5.10 15.51 -4.02
N MET A 76 5.77 16.02 -5.05
CA MET A 76 6.39 17.36 -5.03
C MET A 76 5.34 18.48 -4.96
N ASN A 77 4.09 18.20 -5.37
CA ASN A 77 2.99 19.16 -5.31
C ASN A 77 2.16 19.08 -4.02
N VAL A 78 2.43 18.13 -3.12
CA VAL A 78 1.64 17.94 -1.90
C VAL A 78 2.35 18.57 -0.69
N PRO A 79 1.79 19.63 -0.08
CA PRO A 79 2.42 20.32 1.04
C PRO A 79 2.55 19.46 2.32
N ASN A 80 1.80 18.36 2.44
CA ASN A 80 1.79 17.49 3.61
C ASN A 80 1.96 15.99 3.28
N PHE A 81 3.20 15.50 3.31
CA PHE A 81 3.53 14.07 3.18
C PHE A 81 2.79 13.17 4.19
N GLY A 82 2.41 13.72 5.36
CA GLY A 82 1.64 13.00 6.37
C GLY A 82 0.25 12.58 5.91
N LEU A 83 -0.46 13.44 5.16
CA LEU A 83 -1.76 13.11 4.60
C LEU A 83 -1.66 12.03 3.51
N TYR A 84 -0.61 12.11 2.69
CA TYR A 84 -0.33 11.09 1.68
C TYR A 84 -0.10 9.71 2.31
N LEU A 85 0.70 9.63 3.37
CA LEU A 85 0.91 8.39 4.12
C LEU A 85 -0.37 7.89 4.79
N SER A 86 -1.20 8.79 5.34
CA SER A 86 -2.49 8.42 5.92
C SER A 86 -3.45 7.85 4.86
N LEU A 87 -3.45 8.39 3.64
CA LEU A 87 -4.28 7.92 2.55
C LEU A 87 -3.88 6.50 2.13
N ILE A 88 -2.59 6.27 1.84
CA ILE A 88 -2.09 4.94 1.52
C ILE A 88 -2.33 3.97 2.68
N GLY A 89 -2.07 4.41 3.91
CA GLY A 89 -2.25 3.62 5.12
C GLY A 89 -3.69 3.17 5.31
N SER A 90 -4.67 4.06 5.10
CA SER A 90 -6.10 3.73 5.23
C SER A 90 -6.54 2.64 4.25
N VAL A 91 -6.08 2.74 2.99
CA VAL A 91 -6.41 1.77 1.93
C VAL A 91 -5.69 0.44 2.17
N CYS A 92 -4.38 0.48 2.45
CA CYS A 92 -3.58 -0.73 2.65
C CYS A 92 -3.96 -1.47 3.94
N CYS A 93 -4.22 -0.74 5.03
CA CYS A 93 -4.64 -1.33 6.31
C CYS A 93 -5.98 -2.04 6.18
N THR A 94 -6.96 -1.43 5.51
CA THR A 94 -8.28 -2.07 5.31
C THR A 94 -8.20 -3.32 4.43
N LEU A 95 -7.38 -3.28 3.38
CA LEU A 95 -7.05 -4.45 2.55
C LEU A 95 -6.39 -5.58 3.36
N LEU A 96 -5.37 -5.26 4.15
CA LEU A 96 -4.61 -6.27 4.90
C LEU A 96 -5.36 -6.80 6.13
N ALA A 97 -6.07 -5.94 6.86
CA ALA A 97 -6.73 -6.30 8.12
C ALA A 97 -8.04 -7.06 7.91
N PHE A 98 -8.81 -6.76 6.86
CA PHE A 98 -10.11 -7.39 6.62
C PHE A 98 -10.10 -8.33 5.42
N ILE A 99 -9.56 -7.88 4.28
CA ILE A 99 -9.70 -8.62 3.01
C ILE A 99 -8.75 -9.82 2.96
N LEU A 100 -7.49 -9.66 3.37
CA LEU A 100 -6.52 -10.75 3.36
C LEU A 100 -6.91 -11.96 4.25
N PRO A 101 -7.29 -11.80 5.54
CA PRO A 101 -7.70 -12.94 6.35
C PRO A 101 -8.98 -13.61 5.83
N ALA A 102 -9.94 -12.83 5.32
CA ALA A 102 -11.16 -13.38 4.74
C ALA A 102 -10.89 -14.19 3.45
N LEU A 103 -9.96 -13.74 2.61
CA LEU A 103 -9.54 -14.48 1.41
C LEU A 103 -8.88 -15.82 1.77
N PHE A 104 -8.02 -15.85 2.79
CA PHE A 104 -7.41 -17.11 3.23
C PHE A 104 -8.43 -18.06 3.86
N HIS A 105 -9.39 -17.54 4.63
CA HIS A 105 -10.46 -18.35 5.19
C HIS A 105 -11.36 -18.96 4.10
N LEU A 106 -11.67 -18.18 3.05
CA LEU A 106 -12.49 -18.64 1.92
C LEU A 106 -11.77 -19.70 1.06
N ASN A 107 -10.45 -19.59 0.88
CA ASN A 107 -9.63 -20.47 0.05
C ASN A 107 -9.02 -21.67 0.81
N ARG A 108 -9.50 -21.99 2.02
CA ARG A 108 -8.93 -23.08 2.83
C ARG A 108 -9.00 -24.44 2.10
N PRO A 109 -7.87 -25.14 1.90
CA PRO A 109 -7.86 -26.51 1.39
C PRO A 109 -8.48 -27.44 2.45
N GLY A 110 -9.58 -28.12 2.12
CA GLY A 110 -10.34 -28.96 3.06
C GLY A 110 -11.85 -28.65 3.13
N LYS A 111 -12.26 -27.52 2.53
CA LYS A 111 -13.66 -27.03 2.49
C LYS A 111 -14.69 -28.01 1.91
N ARG A 112 -14.24 -29.04 1.18
CA ARG A 112 -15.09 -30.06 0.54
C ARG A 112 -15.45 -31.22 1.48
N MET A 113 -14.74 -31.37 2.60
CA MET A 113 -14.92 -32.46 3.57
C MET A 113 -15.71 -32.03 4.83
N GLU A 114 -16.01 -30.74 4.99
CA GLU A 114 -16.77 -30.20 6.13
C GLU A 114 -18.29 -30.30 5.92
N ASP A 115 -19.03 -30.42 7.03
CA ASP A 115 -20.49 -30.34 7.06
C ASP A 115 -21.00 -29.11 6.28
N ASP A 116 -21.88 -29.31 5.30
CA ASP A 116 -22.39 -28.23 4.43
C ASP A 116 -22.95 -27.04 5.24
N LYS A 117 -23.58 -27.32 6.39
CA LYS A 117 -24.15 -26.29 7.28
C LYS A 117 -23.08 -25.43 7.97
N LYS A 118 -21.93 -26.00 8.33
CA LYS A 118 -20.80 -25.25 8.93
C LYS A 118 -20.06 -24.45 7.87
N ARG A 119 -19.85 -25.04 6.69
CA ARG A 119 -19.24 -24.38 5.53
C ARG A 119 -20.02 -23.13 5.11
N ILE A 120 -21.34 -23.24 4.96
CA ILE A 120 -22.18 -22.10 4.54
C ILE A 120 -22.20 -20.99 5.61
N ARG A 121 -22.10 -21.33 6.90
CA ARG A 121 -21.99 -20.34 7.99
C ARG A 121 -20.65 -19.60 7.94
N ALA A 122 -19.55 -20.32 7.81
CA ALA A 122 -18.20 -19.75 7.63
C ALA A 122 -18.15 -18.80 6.43
N ASP A 123 -18.63 -19.25 5.26
CA ASP A 123 -18.63 -18.44 4.04
C ASP A 123 -19.50 -17.19 4.14
N ARG A 124 -20.60 -17.24 4.90
CA ARG A 124 -21.41 -16.05 5.17
C ARG A 124 -20.69 -15.07 6.08
N LEU A 125 -20.01 -15.55 7.12
CA LEU A 125 -19.24 -14.68 8.03
C LEU A 125 -18.09 -14.00 7.30
N ASP A 126 -17.34 -14.72 6.46
CA ASP A 126 -16.26 -14.12 5.66
C ASP A 126 -16.78 -13.02 4.74
N LYS A 127 -17.91 -13.26 4.05
CA LYS A 127 -18.54 -12.26 3.19
C LYS A 127 -18.99 -11.02 3.98
N ILE A 128 -19.52 -11.19 5.19
CA ILE A 128 -19.90 -10.07 6.06
C ILE A 128 -18.66 -9.28 6.49
N ILE A 129 -17.56 -9.95 6.85
CA ILE A 129 -16.30 -9.30 7.24
C ILE A 129 -15.72 -8.50 6.07
N ILE A 130 -15.75 -9.04 4.84
CA ILE A 130 -15.32 -8.31 3.64
C ILE A 130 -16.20 -7.09 3.41
N ALA A 131 -17.53 -7.23 3.48
CA ALA A 131 -18.45 -6.12 3.30
C ALA A 131 -18.21 -5.01 4.34
N PHE A 132 -18.05 -5.38 5.60
CA PHE A 132 -17.72 -4.45 6.68
C PHE A 132 -16.38 -3.75 6.43
N GLY A 133 -15.35 -4.51 6.04
CA GLY A 133 -14.03 -3.96 5.71
C GLY A 133 -14.05 -2.96 4.55
N VAL A 134 -14.85 -3.22 3.51
CA VAL A 134 -15.04 -2.29 2.38
C VAL A 134 -15.74 -1.02 2.83
N VAL A 135 -16.79 -1.11 3.63
CA VAL A 135 -17.50 0.07 4.15
C VAL A 135 -16.59 0.90 5.07
N ALA A 136 -15.90 0.26 6.01
CA ALA A 136 -14.95 0.92 6.92
C ALA A 136 -13.78 1.57 6.15
N GLY A 137 -13.32 0.91 5.08
CA GLY A 137 -12.31 1.44 4.17
C GLY A 137 -12.78 2.67 3.40
N LEU A 138 -13.99 2.64 2.83
CA LEU A 138 -14.59 3.78 2.14
C LEU A 138 -14.82 4.98 3.07
N VAL A 139 -15.26 4.73 4.30
CA VAL A 139 -15.43 5.78 5.32
C VAL A 139 -14.08 6.40 5.68
N SER A 140 -13.07 5.57 5.97
CA SER A 140 -11.72 6.04 6.30
C SER A 140 -11.09 6.83 5.15
N PHE A 141 -11.23 6.33 3.92
CA PHE A 141 -10.72 7.00 2.73
C PHE A 141 -11.42 8.35 2.48
N SER A 142 -12.75 8.39 2.65
CA SER A 142 -13.52 9.64 2.52
C SER A 142 -13.12 10.67 3.57
N PHE A 143 -12.81 10.23 4.79
CA PHE A 143 -12.33 11.11 5.85
C PHE A 143 -10.94 11.69 5.53
N THR A 144 -10.01 10.85 5.06
CA THR A 144 -8.68 11.32 4.65
C THR A 144 -8.72 12.23 3.44
N LEU A 145 -9.58 11.96 2.45
CA LEU A 145 -9.79 12.84 1.30
C LEU A 145 -10.31 14.22 1.72
N LYS A 146 -11.28 14.29 2.63
CA LYS A 146 -11.75 15.57 3.16
C LYS A 146 -10.62 16.34 3.84
N GLY A 147 -9.78 15.66 4.62
CA GLY A 147 -8.58 16.28 5.20
C GLY A 147 -7.63 16.84 4.15
N PHE A 148 -7.44 16.13 3.04
CA PHE A 148 -6.61 16.56 1.93
C PHE A 148 -7.12 17.84 1.24
N PHE A 149 -8.41 17.91 0.93
CA PHE A 149 -9.01 19.10 0.31
C PHE A 149 -9.03 20.32 1.24
N THR A 150 -9.25 20.12 2.55
CA THR A 150 -9.21 21.22 3.53
C THR A 150 -7.82 21.82 3.65
N GLU A 151 -6.76 21.00 3.67
CA GLU A 151 -5.39 21.50 3.72
C GLU A 151 -4.94 22.17 2.41
N GLU A 152 -5.46 21.72 1.26
CA GLU A 152 -5.22 22.41 -0.02
C GLU A 152 -5.82 23.83 -0.03
N GLN A 153 -7.00 24.01 0.56
CA GLN A 153 -7.63 25.33 0.70
C GLN A 153 -6.86 26.25 1.66
N GLU A 154 -6.30 25.71 2.76
CA GLU A 154 -5.48 26.52 3.67
C GLU A 154 -4.13 26.92 3.03
N ALA A 155 -3.51 26.01 2.25
CA ALA A 155 -2.28 26.29 1.53
C ALA A 155 -2.46 27.37 0.44
N THR A 156 -3.57 27.33 -0.30
CA THR A 156 -3.90 28.34 -1.31
C THR A 156 -4.31 29.68 -0.68
N ALA A 157 -5.03 29.67 0.44
CA ALA A 157 -5.38 30.87 1.19
C ALA A 157 -4.14 31.58 1.78
N LYS A 158 -3.16 30.83 2.31
CA LYS A 158 -1.87 31.38 2.78
C LYS A 158 -0.96 31.87 1.65
N ALA A 159 -1.09 31.32 0.44
CA ALA A 159 -0.32 31.78 -0.72
C ALA A 159 -0.91 33.06 -1.36
N ALA A 160 -2.18 33.38 -1.07
CA ALA A 160 -2.88 34.56 -1.56
C ALA A 160 -2.91 35.73 -0.56
N ALA A 161 -2.40 35.54 0.66
CA ALA A 161 -2.29 36.54 1.72
C ALA A 161 -0.84 36.99 1.91
#